data_AF-A0A7C7PU99-F1
#
_entry.id   AF-A0A7C7PU99-F1
#
_cell.length_a   1.000
_cell.length_b   1.000
_cell.length_c   1.000
_cell.angle_alpha   90.00
_cell.angle_beta   90.00
_cell.angle_gamma   90.00
#
_symmetry.space_group_name_H-M   'P 1'
#
loop_
_entity.id
_entity.type
_entity.pdbx_description
1 polymer ?
#
loop_
_entity_poly.entity_id
_entity_poly.type
_entity_poly.pdbx_seq_one_letter_code
_entity_poly.pdbx_strand_id
1 'polypeptide(L)'
;WKLSEIRLYERRVGRFQYHISDSDLEKALKQIPVEITGVATDPIEVSIHRDLPRIETNRLRGGACRVLNDGVIGKATKIKKIAEEAGLSGWEWLDEFAKESIEEGRIKPSEKYLADVIAGRPIFSHPSRPGGFRLRYGRSRNTGLAAIGLNPATMIVLGGFLAVGTQVRIERPGKSGIIMPVTSIEGPTVKLKDGKVLRVSSVIEAEKLKDKIDEILFLGDVLIGFGEFLENNHLLLPSGYVEEWWRLEVLKAIEEKFKNIRQAAKSLRIKEERLKEILEKWYDIKPTAREAIEISLKLDVPLHPYYTYHWSEISGGDVQLLADWLEKYEINKKKERNCMGSHRKGN
;
A
#
# COMPACT_ATOMS: atom_id res chain seq x y z
N TRP A 1 -5.38 -8.96 38.39
CA TRP A 1 -6.60 -9.76 38.14
C TRP A 1 -7.18 -9.60 36.72
N LYS A 2 -7.40 -8.39 36.17
CA LYS A 2 -8.02 -8.25 34.83
C LYS A 2 -7.16 -8.84 33.70
N LEU A 3 -5.83 -8.67 33.76
CA LEU A 3 -4.89 -9.26 32.79
C LEU A 3 -5.05 -10.79 32.67
N SER A 4 -5.14 -11.50 33.81
CA SER A 4 -5.35 -12.96 33.80
C SER A 4 -6.69 -13.36 33.19
N GLU A 5 -7.72 -12.53 33.34
CA GLU A 5 -9.05 -12.75 32.76
C GLU A 5 -9.01 -12.60 31.23
N ILE A 6 -8.30 -11.59 30.71
CA ILE A 6 -8.10 -11.38 29.27
C ILE A 6 -7.36 -12.56 28.63
N ARG A 7 -6.26 -13.01 29.22
CA ARG A 7 -5.51 -14.16 28.70
C ARG A 7 -6.26 -15.48 28.85
N LEU A 8 -7.13 -15.60 29.85
CA LEU A 8 -8.03 -16.74 29.97
C LEU A 8 -9.09 -16.72 28.85
N TYR A 9 -9.66 -15.55 28.54
CA TYR A 9 -10.59 -15.36 27.43
C TYR A 9 -9.97 -15.79 26.10
N GLU A 10 -8.78 -15.28 25.81
CA GLU A 10 -8.07 -15.52 24.56
C GLU A 10 -7.76 -17.00 24.34
N ARG A 11 -7.47 -17.74 25.42
CA ARG A 11 -7.15 -19.17 25.38
C ARG A 11 -8.36 -20.10 25.36
N ARG A 12 -9.46 -19.72 26.02
CA ARG A 12 -10.57 -20.66 26.30
C ARG A 12 -11.89 -20.28 25.64
N VAL A 13 -12.07 -19.03 25.23
CA VAL A 13 -13.33 -18.54 24.66
C VAL A 13 -13.14 -18.16 23.20
N GLY A 14 -12.25 -17.23 22.92
CA GLY A 14 -12.07 -16.74 21.56
C GLY A 14 -11.04 -15.62 21.46
N ARG A 15 -10.64 -15.31 20.23
CA ARG A 15 -9.64 -14.28 19.96
C ARG A 15 -10.26 -12.89 19.99
N PHE A 16 -9.44 -11.94 20.40
CA PHE A 16 -9.74 -10.52 20.26
C PHE A 16 -9.53 -10.05 18.82
N GLN A 17 -10.11 -8.90 18.49
CA GLN A 17 -9.89 -8.27 17.18
C GLN A 17 -8.49 -7.70 17.04
N TYR A 18 -7.89 -7.28 18.16
CA TYR A 18 -6.54 -6.74 18.25
C TYR A 18 -5.71 -7.56 19.24
N HIS A 19 -4.51 -7.93 18.83
CA HIS A 19 -3.55 -8.53 19.75
C HIS A 19 -2.76 -7.41 20.45
N ILE A 20 -3.04 -7.22 21.74
CA ILE A 20 -2.44 -6.18 22.58
C ILE A 20 -1.48 -6.85 23.55
N SER A 21 -0.29 -6.26 23.74
CA SER A 21 0.73 -6.79 24.64
C SER A 21 0.30 -6.71 26.11
N ASP A 22 0.88 -7.56 26.97
CA ASP A 22 0.61 -7.49 28.42
C ASP A 22 1.01 -6.13 29.01
N SER A 23 2.13 -5.56 28.56
CA SER A 23 2.59 -4.23 28.95
C SER A 23 1.56 -3.15 28.64
N ASP A 24 0.98 -3.18 27.43
CA ASP A 24 -0.01 -2.19 27.01
C ASP A 24 -1.33 -2.32 27.79
N LEU A 25 -1.75 -3.56 28.06
CA LEU A 25 -2.91 -3.83 28.91
C LEU A 25 -2.71 -3.29 30.32
N GLU A 26 -1.53 -3.49 30.91
CA GLU A 26 -1.21 -2.99 32.25
C GLU A 26 -1.18 -1.46 32.32
N LYS A 27 -0.57 -0.82 31.33
CA LYS A 27 -0.55 0.64 31.22
C LYS A 27 -1.96 1.20 31.13
N ALA A 28 -2.80 0.67 30.25
CA ALA A 28 -4.18 1.11 30.09
C ALA A 28 -4.98 0.92 31.40
N LEU A 29 -4.84 -0.22 32.06
CA LEU A 29 -5.52 -0.50 33.33
C LEU A 29 -5.16 0.48 34.46
N LYS A 30 -3.96 1.06 34.45
CA LYS A 30 -3.54 2.07 35.44
C LYS A 30 -4.13 3.46 35.17
N GLN A 31 -4.49 3.75 33.92
CA GLN A 31 -4.94 5.08 33.49
C GLN A 31 -6.46 5.21 33.43
N ILE A 32 -7.18 4.11 33.21
CA ILE A 32 -8.64 4.14 33.09
C ILE A 32 -9.27 4.52 34.45
N PRO A 33 -10.01 5.64 34.53
CA PRO A 33 -10.53 6.16 35.81
C PRO A 33 -11.77 5.43 36.32
N VAL A 34 -12.36 4.54 35.50
CA VAL A 34 -13.58 3.81 35.80
C VAL A 34 -13.35 2.30 35.73
N GLU A 35 -13.95 1.56 36.65
CA GLU A 35 -13.77 0.11 36.68
C GLU A 35 -14.50 -0.56 35.51
N ILE A 36 -13.75 -1.16 34.58
CA ILE A 36 -14.31 -1.98 33.49
C ILE A 36 -14.66 -3.37 34.04
N THR A 37 -15.90 -3.51 34.48
CA THR A 37 -16.48 -4.75 35.01
C THR A 37 -17.79 -5.11 34.30
N GLY A 38 -18.45 -6.18 34.73
CA GLY A 38 -19.71 -6.66 34.17
C GLY A 38 -20.08 -8.04 34.72
N VAL A 39 -21.21 -8.57 34.27
CA VAL A 39 -21.65 -9.93 34.62
C VAL A 39 -20.77 -10.99 33.97
N ALA A 40 -20.73 -12.17 34.57
CA ALA A 40 -20.07 -13.33 33.96
C ALA A 40 -20.77 -13.70 32.65
N THR A 41 -19.99 -13.88 31.58
CA THR A 41 -20.52 -14.26 30.26
C THR A 41 -20.25 -15.71 29.92
N ASP A 42 -19.19 -16.27 30.50
CA ASP A 42 -18.72 -17.61 30.18
C ASP A 42 -18.63 -18.46 31.47
N PRO A 43 -19.02 -19.75 31.43
CA PRO A 43 -18.99 -20.63 32.60
C PRO A 43 -17.57 -21.13 32.91
N ILE A 44 -16.58 -20.24 32.85
CA ILE A 44 -15.17 -20.52 33.05
C ILE A 44 -14.73 -19.79 34.32
N GLU A 45 -14.20 -20.52 35.30
CA GLU A 45 -13.69 -19.92 36.53
C GLU A 45 -12.29 -19.33 36.37
N VAL A 46 -12.05 -18.21 37.04
CA VAL A 46 -10.70 -17.66 37.21
C VAL A 46 -9.96 -18.46 38.29
N SER A 47 -8.70 -18.78 38.01
CA SER A 47 -7.91 -19.68 38.87
C SER A 47 -7.17 -18.96 39.99
N ILE A 48 -6.59 -17.79 39.72
CA ILE A 48 -5.66 -17.11 40.65
C ILE A 48 -6.35 -16.04 41.49
N HIS A 49 -7.18 -15.18 40.87
CA HIS A 49 -7.73 -13.99 41.49
C HIS A 49 -9.21 -14.17 41.80
N ARG A 50 -9.53 -14.89 42.87
CA ARG A 50 -10.91 -15.18 43.31
C ARG A 50 -11.34 -14.25 44.45
N ASP A 51 -12.64 -14.12 44.64
CA ASP A 51 -13.32 -13.48 45.77
C ASP A 51 -12.83 -12.04 46.03
N LEU A 52 -12.65 -11.29 44.93
CA LEU A 52 -12.22 -9.89 45.01
C LEU A 52 -13.36 -9.01 45.56
N PRO A 53 -13.09 -8.05 46.47
CA PRO A 53 -14.14 -7.33 47.19
C PRO A 53 -15.20 -6.59 46.34
N ARG A 54 -14.83 -6.16 45.13
CA ARG A 54 -15.73 -5.41 44.20
C ARG A 54 -16.23 -6.26 43.04
N ILE A 55 -15.83 -7.53 42.96
CA ILE A 55 -16.19 -8.42 41.85
C ILE A 55 -17.13 -9.50 42.36
N GLU A 56 -18.38 -9.44 41.90
CA GLU A 56 -19.47 -10.33 42.35
C GLU A 56 -19.36 -11.77 41.83
N THR A 57 -18.36 -12.08 41.01
CA THR A 57 -18.23 -13.38 40.34
C THR A 57 -16.78 -13.83 40.16
N ASN A 58 -16.53 -15.12 40.34
CA ASN A 58 -15.27 -15.78 40.00
C ASN A 58 -15.28 -16.36 38.59
N ARG A 59 -16.29 -16.03 37.78
CA ARG A 59 -16.39 -16.47 36.39
C ARG A 59 -15.94 -15.37 35.44
N LEU A 60 -15.56 -15.80 34.26
CA LEU A 60 -15.01 -14.94 33.25
C LEU A 60 -16.05 -13.92 32.72
N ARG A 61 -15.65 -12.64 32.69
CA ARG A 61 -16.42 -11.52 32.16
C ARG A 61 -15.88 -11.10 30.79
N GLY A 62 -16.26 -11.85 29.77
CA GLY A 62 -15.81 -11.65 28.38
C GLY A 62 -16.21 -10.29 27.82
N GLY A 63 -17.38 -9.78 28.19
CA GLY A 63 -17.82 -8.43 27.81
C GLY A 63 -16.83 -7.35 28.29
N ALA A 64 -16.46 -7.39 29.57
CA ALA A 64 -15.48 -6.45 30.14
C ALA A 64 -14.09 -6.59 29.48
N CYS A 65 -13.68 -7.82 29.17
CA CYS A 65 -12.42 -8.06 28.46
C CYS A 65 -12.42 -7.43 27.05
N ARG A 66 -13.54 -7.56 26.31
CA ARG A 66 -13.69 -6.96 24.98
C ARG A 66 -13.74 -5.44 25.01
N VAL A 67 -14.44 -4.85 25.99
CA VAL A 67 -14.49 -3.38 26.16
C VAL A 67 -13.09 -2.82 26.36
N LEU A 68 -12.25 -3.45 27.17
CA LEU A 68 -10.87 -3.01 27.38
C LEU A 68 -10.00 -3.24 26.14
N ASN A 69 -9.96 -4.46 25.62
CA ASN A 69 -9.02 -4.86 24.57
C ASN A 69 -9.44 -4.33 23.19
N ASP A 70 -10.64 -4.69 22.71
CA ASP A 70 -11.11 -4.33 21.36
C ASP A 70 -11.74 -2.93 21.31
N GLY A 71 -12.19 -2.42 22.45
CA GLY A 71 -12.77 -1.09 22.61
C GLY A 71 -11.71 -0.04 22.92
N VAL A 72 -11.40 0.15 24.21
CA VAL A 72 -10.57 1.25 24.71
C VAL A 72 -9.21 1.31 24.02
N ILE A 73 -8.46 0.22 24.06
CA ILE A 73 -7.11 0.19 23.48
C ILE A 73 -7.19 0.03 21.96
N GLY A 74 -7.98 -0.94 21.46
CA GLY A 74 -8.12 -1.20 20.03
C GLY A 74 -8.68 -0.03 19.20
N LYS A 75 -9.37 0.93 19.85
CA LYS A 75 -9.91 2.16 19.24
C LYS A 75 -9.38 3.44 19.91
N ALA A 76 -8.23 3.39 20.57
CA ALA A 76 -7.66 4.50 21.33
C ALA A 76 -7.68 5.83 20.55
N THR A 77 -7.20 5.84 19.31
CA THR A 77 -7.17 7.05 18.46
C THR A 77 -8.55 7.65 18.19
N LYS A 78 -9.60 6.82 18.05
CA LYS A 78 -10.97 7.29 17.82
C LYS A 78 -11.60 7.80 19.11
N ILE A 79 -11.35 7.12 20.22
CA ILE A 79 -11.84 7.54 21.54
C ILE A 79 -11.21 8.87 21.94
N LYS A 80 -9.90 9.05 21.69
CA LYS A 80 -9.21 10.31 21.92
C LYS A 80 -9.86 11.47 21.18
N LYS A 81 -10.11 11.30 19.88
CA LYS A 81 -10.79 12.32 19.06
C LYS A 81 -12.17 12.69 19.65
N ILE A 82 -12.96 11.69 20.07
CA ILE A 82 -14.26 11.92 20.71
C ILE A 82 -14.10 12.65 22.04
N ALA A 83 -13.08 12.32 22.84
CA ALA A 83 -12.80 13.00 24.11
C ALA A 83 -12.41 14.47 23.89
N GLU A 84 -11.57 14.76 22.89
CA GLU A 84 -11.19 16.12 22.49
C GLU A 84 -12.40 16.92 22.01
N GLU A 85 -13.23 16.35 21.13
CA GLU A 85 -14.48 16.98 20.64
C GLU A 85 -15.47 17.26 21.78
N ALA A 86 -15.48 16.42 22.81
CA ALA A 86 -16.32 16.58 24.00
C ALA A 86 -15.70 17.49 25.08
N GLY A 87 -14.46 17.98 24.89
CA GLY A 87 -13.76 18.81 25.87
C GLY A 87 -13.34 18.07 27.15
N LEU A 88 -13.14 16.75 27.07
CA LEU A 88 -12.73 15.92 28.21
C LEU A 88 -11.19 15.89 28.33
N SER A 89 -10.67 16.33 29.47
CA SER A 89 -9.25 16.21 29.82
C SER A 89 -8.93 14.87 30.50
N GLY A 90 -7.65 14.49 30.53
CA GLY A 90 -7.19 13.26 31.20
C GLY A 90 -7.22 12.00 30.33
N TRP A 91 -7.45 12.15 29.02
CA TRP A 91 -7.45 11.07 28.02
C TRP A 91 -6.23 11.12 27.08
N GLU A 92 -5.25 11.98 27.37
CA GLU A 92 -4.03 12.17 26.57
C GLU A 92 -3.18 10.89 26.52
N TRP A 93 -3.24 10.06 27.57
CA TRP A 93 -2.54 8.78 27.65
C TRP A 93 -2.93 7.78 26.53
N LEU A 94 -4.09 7.99 25.87
CA LEU A 94 -4.48 7.18 24.71
C LEU A 94 -3.51 7.32 23.52
N ASP A 95 -2.69 8.37 23.47
CA ASP A 95 -1.66 8.55 22.45
C ASP A 95 -0.61 7.44 22.47
N GLU A 96 -0.31 6.86 23.64
CA GLU A 96 0.62 5.73 23.75
C GLU A 96 0.13 4.49 22.99
N PHE A 97 -1.18 4.41 22.76
CA PHE A 97 -1.85 3.30 22.07
C PHE A 97 -2.28 3.65 20.65
N ALA A 98 -1.90 4.84 20.16
CA ALA A 98 -2.19 5.23 18.79
C ALA A 98 -1.60 4.21 17.80
N LYS A 99 -2.35 3.92 16.74
CA LYS A 99 -2.05 2.80 15.83
C LYS A 99 -0.73 2.93 15.07
N GLU A 100 -0.15 4.13 15.01
CA GLU A 100 0.94 4.46 14.11
C GLU A 100 2.08 5.13 14.87
N SER A 101 3.22 4.44 14.95
CA SER A 101 4.48 5.04 15.37
C SER A 101 5.17 5.67 14.16
N ILE A 102 5.44 6.97 14.22
CA ILE A 102 6.25 7.69 13.23
C ILE A 102 7.71 7.62 13.69
N GLU A 103 8.61 7.21 12.81
CA GLU A 103 10.06 7.26 13.01
C GLU A 103 10.70 7.85 11.76
N GLU A 104 11.55 8.87 11.94
CA GLU A 104 12.20 9.60 10.84
C GLU A 104 11.23 10.11 9.75
N GLY A 105 10.02 10.52 10.15
CA GLY A 105 8.98 11.01 9.23
C GLY A 105 8.29 9.91 8.40
N ARG A 106 8.55 8.63 8.69
CA ARG A 106 7.89 7.48 8.04
C ARG A 106 7.07 6.69 9.06
N ILE A 107 5.95 6.15 8.60
CA ILE A 107 5.09 5.28 9.43
C ILE A 107 5.75 3.90 9.52
N LYS A 108 6.05 3.40 10.72
CA LYS A 108 6.69 2.09 10.89
C LYS A 108 5.81 0.96 10.35
N PRO A 109 6.35 -0.08 9.68
CA PRO A 109 5.57 -1.21 9.20
C PRO A 109 4.82 -1.93 10.33
N SER A 110 3.62 -2.44 10.03
CA SER A 110 2.77 -3.15 11.00
C SER A 110 2.63 -4.63 10.63
N GLU A 111 3.07 -5.53 11.52
CA GLU A 111 2.93 -6.97 11.34
C GLU A 111 1.55 -7.52 11.76
N LYS A 112 0.64 -6.66 12.22
CA LYS A 112 -0.64 -7.07 12.81
C LYS A 112 -1.52 -7.90 11.87
N TYR A 113 -1.42 -7.73 10.55
CA TYR A 113 -2.21 -8.52 9.59
C TYR A 113 -1.64 -9.93 9.35
N LEU A 114 -0.37 -10.16 9.68
CA LEU A 114 0.31 -11.46 9.61
C LEU A 114 0.00 -12.33 10.83
N ALA A 115 -0.38 -11.71 11.95
CA ALA A 115 -0.91 -12.42 13.10
C ALA A 115 -2.17 -13.18 12.65
N ASP A 116 -2.18 -14.50 12.85
CA ASP A 116 -3.27 -15.43 12.48
C ASP A 116 -3.34 -15.89 11.02
N VAL A 117 -2.23 -15.89 10.26
CA VAL A 117 -2.22 -16.58 8.96
C VAL A 117 -2.43 -18.09 9.19
N ILE A 118 -3.57 -18.60 8.72
CA ILE A 118 -3.94 -20.02 8.75
C ILE A 118 -3.42 -20.69 7.48
N ALA A 119 -3.09 -21.98 7.56
CA ALA A 119 -2.79 -22.80 6.38
C ALA A 119 -3.85 -22.61 5.28
N GLY A 120 -3.39 -22.41 4.04
CA GLY A 120 -4.25 -22.16 2.88
C GLY A 120 -4.60 -20.69 2.61
N ARG A 121 -4.22 -19.74 3.49
CA ARG A 121 -4.30 -18.30 3.20
C ARG A 121 -2.91 -17.77 2.79
N PRO A 122 -2.69 -17.43 1.52
CA PRO A 122 -1.41 -16.91 1.07
C PRO A 122 -1.14 -15.51 1.65
N ILE A 123 0.14 -15.24 1.89
CA ILE A 123 0.65 -13.91 2.19
C ILE A 123 1.15 -13.32 0.87
N PHE A 124 0.56 -12.22 0.42
CA PHE A 124 0.92 -11.62 -0.86
C PHE A 124 2.11 -10.66 -0.78
N SER A 125 2.27 -9.98 0.35
CA SER A 125 3.40 -9.08 0.60
C SER A 125 3.69 -9.07 2.10
N HIS A 126 4.94 -8.78 2.45
CA HIS A 126 5.32 -8.39 3.82
C HIS A 126 5.05 -6.90 4.05
N PRO A 127 4.97 -6.46 5.32
CA PRO A 127 4.60 -5.10 5.68
C PRO A 127 5.57 -4.09 5.07
N SER A 128 5.04 -3.11 4.34
CA SER A 128 5.81 -2.04 3.68
C SER A 128 7.06 -2.51 2.89
N ARG A 129 7.06 -3.75 2.37
CA ARG A 129 8.20 -4.34 1.64
C ARG A 129 8.20 -3.89 0.18
N PRO A 130 9.34 -3.45 -0.37
CA PRO A 130 9.51 -3.24 -1.81
C PRO A 130 9.13 -4.48 -2.62
N GLY A 131 8.53 -4.27 -3.79
CA GLY A 131 7.95 -5.35 -4.60
C GLY A 131 6.51 -5.73 -4.23
N GLY A 132 6.03 -5.29 -3.06
CA GLY A 132 4.63 -5.38 -2.67
C GLY A 132 3.69 -4.51 -3.52
N PHE A 133 2.47 -4.31 -3.03
CA PHE A 133 1.51 -3.42 -3.70
C PHE A 133 1.92 -1.96 -3.54
N ARG A 134 2.04 -1.24 -4.65
CA ARG A 134 2.28 0.20 -4.65
C ARG A 134 0.99 0.95 -4.35
N LEU A 135 1.00 1.77 -3.30
CA LEU A 135 -0.17 2.58 -2.95
C LEU A 135 -0.44 3.64 -4.03
N ARG A 136 -1.68 3.65 -4.51
CA ARG A 136 -2.22 4.70 -5.38
C ARG A 136 -3.52 5.21 -4.77
N TYR A 137 -3.58 6.50 -4.49
CA TYR A 137 -4.82 7.09 -3.99
C TYR A 137 -5.84 7.24 -5.13
N GLY A 138 -7.06 6.81 -4.89
CA GLY A 138 -8.14 7.07 -5.82
C GLY A 138 -9.36 6.20 -5.59
N ARG A 139 -10.39 6.44 -6.39
CA ARG A 139 -11.65 5.71 -6.34
C ARG A 139 -12.13 5.41 -7.75
N SER A 140 -12.25 4.13 -8.07
CA SER A 140 -12.92 3.63 -9.26
C SER A 140 -14.43 3.50 -9.00
N ARG A 141 -15.21 3.35 -10.08
CA ARG A 141 -16.67 3.21 -10.02
C ARG A 141 -17.13 2.02 -9.17
N ASN A 142 -16.30 0.97 -9.08
CA ASN A 142 -16.58 -0.27 -8.36
C ASN A 142 -15.83 -0.39 -7.02
N THR A 143 -14.89 0.52 -6.71
CA THR A 143 -14.22 0.56 -5.40
C THR A 143 -15.02 1.48 -4.49
N GLY A 144 -16.11 0.95 -3.93
CA GLY A 144 -16.99 1.62 -2.97
C GLY A 144 -16.37 1.74 -1.57
N LEU A 145 -17.16 1.47 -0.54
CA LEU A 145 -16.72 1.46 0.85
C LEU A 145 -15.89 0.19 1.14
N ALA A 146 -14.72 0.35 1.78
CA ALA A 146 -13.82 -0.74 2.15
C ALA A 146 -13.41 -1.66 0.98
N ALA A 147 -13.55 -1.19 -0.27
CA ALA A 147 -13.15 -1.91 -1.46
C ALA A 147 -11.85 -1.34 -2.00
N ILE A 148 -10.89 -2.21 -2.28
CA ILE A 148 -9.58 -1.84 -2.83
C ILE A 148 -9.48 -2.33 -4.27
N GLY A 149 -8.87 -1.51 -5.13
CA GLY A 149 -8.72 -1.81 -6.56
C GLY A 149 -7.39 -2.48 -6.85
N LEU A 150 -7.41 -3.56 -7.63
CA LEU A 150 -6.21 -4.20 -8.17
C LEU A 150 -6.32 -4.37 -9.69
N ASN A 151 -5.19 -4.38 -10.38
CA ASN A 151 -5.17 -4.76 -11.79
C ASN A 151 -5.54 -6.25 -11.93
N PRO A 152 -6.49 -6.63 -12.81
CA PRO A 152 -6.84 -8.03 -13.04
C PRO A 152 -5.68 -8.94 -13.49
N ALA A 153 -4.65 -8.39 -14.13
CA ALA A 153 -3.44 -9.14 -14.46
C ALA A 153 -2.74 -9.65 -13.18
N THR A 154 -2.69 -8.83 -12.12
CA THR A 154 -2.13 -9.24 -10.82
C THR A 154 -2.91 -10.40 -10.22
N MET A 155 -4.24 -10.39 -10.34
CA MET A 155 -5.11 -11.47 -9.85
C MET A 155 -4.76 -12.82 -10.48
N ILE A 156 -4.54 -12.83 -11.80
CA ILE A 156 -4.20 -14.03 -12.58
C ILE A 156 -2.78 -14.51 -12.29
N VAL A 157 -1.81 -13.58 -12.24
CA VAL A 157 -0.42 -13.88 -11.90
C VAL A 157 -0.27 -14.48 -10.51
N LEU A 158 -1.14 -14.09 -9.57
CA LEU A 158 -1.23 -14.66 -8.23
C LEU A 158 -2.08 -15.94 -8.15
N GLY A 159 -2.28 -16.63 -9.27
CA GLY A 159 -2.98 -17.92 -9.31
C GLY A 159 -4.47 -17.85 -8.98
N GLY A 160 -5.10 -16.67 -9.09
CA GLY A 160 -6.53 -16.50 -8.83
C GLY A 160 -6.92 -16.49 -7.35
N PHE A 161 -5.96 -16.52 -6.41
CA PHE A 161 -6.26 -16.39 -4.99
C PHE A 161 -6.90 -15.03 -4.64
N LEU A 162 -6.49 -13.98 -5.34
CA LEU A 162 -7.16 -12.68 -5.30
C LEU A 162 -8.16 -12.59 -6.44
N ALA A 163 -9.42 -12.90 -6.16
CA ALA A 163 -10.51 -12.77 -7.12
C ALA A 163 -11.44 -11.61 -6.75
N VAL A 164 -12.30 -11.20 -7.69
CA VAL A 164 -13.34 -10.19 -7.45
C VAL A 164 -14.21 -10.61 -6.26
N GLY A 165 -14.33 -9.73 -5.26
CA GLY A 165 -15.10 -10.00 -4.04
C GLY A 165 -14.31 -10.72 -2.93
N THR A 166 -13.06 -11.13 -3.18
CA THR A 166 -12.22 -11.74 -2.14
C THR A 166 -11.94 -10.74 -1.04
N GLN A 167 -12.21 -11.14 0.20
CA GLN A 167 -11.82 -10.36 1.37
C GLN A 167 -10.35 -10.62 1.71
N VAL A 168 -9.55 -9.56 1.71
CA VAL A 168 -8.15 -9.60 2.14
C VAL A 168 -7.97 -8.86 3.45
N ARG A 169 -7.01 -9.29 4.26
CA ARG A 169 -6.50 -8.48 5.37
C ARG A 169 -5.41 -7.56 4.84
N ILE A 170 -5.42 -6.31 5.26
CA ILE A 170 -4.45 -5.31 4.81
C ILE A 170 -3.71 -4.72 5.99
N GLU A 171 -2.52 -4.18 5.73
CA GLU A 171 -1.73 -3.48 6.74
C GLU A 171 -2.37 -2.14 7.13
N ARG A 172 -2.83 -1.38 6.12
CA ARG A 172 -3.43 -0.04 6.22
C ARG A 172 -4.36 0.22 5.05
N PRO A 173 -5.28 1.21 5.14
CA PRO A 173 -5.70 1.94 6.36
C PRO A 173 -6.77 1.20 7.16
N GLY A 174 -7.31 0.09 6.64
CA GLY A 174 -8.34 -0.72 7.31
C GLY A 174 -7.80 -2.04 7.84
N LYS A 175 -8.66 -2.82 8.50
CA LYS A 175 -8.34 -4.21 8.89
C LYS A 175 -8.44 -5.18 7.71
N SER A 176 -9.43 -4.93 6.85
CA SER A 176 -9.72 -5.74 5.68
C SER A 176 -10.19 -4.87 4.53
N GLY A 177 -10.01 -5.36 3.31
CA GLY A 177 -10.56 -4.77 2.10
C GLY A 177 -11.15 -5.85 1.21
N ILE A 178 -12.12 -5.47 0.37
CA ILE A 178 -12.68 -6.34 -0.67
C ILE A 178 -11.99 -6.02 -2.00
N ILE A 179 -11.49 -7.05 -2.68
CA ILE A 179 -10.80 -6.88 -3.97
C ILE A 179 -11.78 -6.58 -5.10
N MET A 180 -11.52 -5.49 -5.83
CA MET A 180 -12.26 -5.10 -7.03
C MET A 180 -11.31 -4.88 -8.22
N PRO A 181 -11.73 -5.23 -9.45
CA PRO A 181 -10.88 -5.10 -10.63
C PRO A 181 -10.84 -3.65 -11.11
N VAL A 182 -9.64 -3.12 -11.35
CA VAL A 182 -9.41 -1.79 -11.95
C VAL A 182 -8.36 -1.95 -13.05
N THR A 183 -8.79 -1.81 -14.31
CA THR A 183 -7.91 -2.09 -15.47
C THR A 183 -6.95 -0.96 -15.82
N SER A 184 -7.20 0.25 -15.34
CA SER A 184 -6.43 1.45 -15.69
C SER A 184 -5.19 1.68 -14.82
N ILE A 185 -5.03 0.93 -13.73
CA ILE A 185 -3.87 1.02 -12.83
C ILE A 185 -2.80 0.01 -13.23
N GLU A 186 -1.56 0.18 -12.76
CA GLU A 186 -0.46 -0.68 -13.19
C GLU A 186 -0.60 -2.12 -12.63
N GLY A 187 -0.34 -3.11 -13.48
CA GLY A 187 -0.29 -4.53 -13.10
C GLY A 187 1.10 -4.97 -12.64
N PRO A 188 1.36 -6.29 -12.54
CA PRO A 188 2.60 -6.78 -11.97
C PRO A 188 3.76 -6.66 -12.96
N THR A 189 4.98 -6.57 -12.43
CA THR A 189 6.21 -6.77 -13.19
C THR A 189 6.77 -8.15 -12.85
N VAL A 190 7.00 -8.96 -13.88
CA VAL A 190 7.37 -10.37 -13.73
C VAL A 190 8.64 -10.66 -14.50
N LYS A 191 9.43 -11.60 -13.98
CA LYS A 191 10.56 -12.22 -14.66
C LYS A 191 10.12 -13.59 -15.17
N LEU A 192 10.37 -13.86 -16.43
CA LEU A 192 10.08 -15.14 -17.07
C LEU A 192 11.24 -16.12 -16.89
N LYS A 193 10.96 -17.42 -17.10
CA LYS A 193 11.97 -18.50 -17.08
C LYS A 193 13.10 -18.32 -18.09
N ASP A 194 12.90 -17.52 -19.15
CA ASP A 194 13.93 -17.18 -20.13
C ASP A 194 14.77 -15.95 -19.74
N GLY A 195 14.55 -15.40 -18.54
CA GLY A 195 15.25 -14.24 -18.01
C GLY A 195 14.66 -12.89 -18.42
N LYS A 196 13.66 -12.83 -19.30
CA LYS A 196 13.03 -11.55 -19.68
C LYS A 196 12.21 -10.98 -18.54
N VAL A 197 12.28 -9.66 -18.37
CA VAL A 197 11.45 -8.91 -17.43
C VAL A 197 10.38 -8.14 -18.19
N LEU A 198 9.12 -8.31 -17.81
CA LEU A 198 7.97 -7.73 -18.49
C LEU A 198 7.00 -7.09 -17.48
N ARG A 199 6.43 -5.95 -17.86
CA ARG A 199 5.25 -5.38 -17.20
C ARG A 199 4.02 -6.00 -17.83
N VAL A 200 3.17 -6.63 -17.02
CA VAL A 200 1.94 -7.28 -17.48
C VAL A 200 0.78 -6.36 -17.15
N SER A 201 0.08 -5.86 -18.17
CA SER A 201 -0.98 -4.86 -17.98
C SER A 201 -2.36 -5.34 -18.37
N SER A 202 -2.47 -6.50 -19.02
CA SER A 202 -3.74 -7.04 -19.51
C SER A 202 -3.98 -8.48 -19.05
N VAL A 203 -5.26 -8.83 -18.92
CA VAL A 203 -5.72 -10.20 -18.63
C VAL A 203 -5.22 -11.19 -19.69
N ILE A 204 -5.29 -10.82 -20.96
CA ILE A 204 -4.89 -11.68 -22.08
C ILE A 204 -3.39 -12.01 -22.01
N GLU A 205 -2.58 -11.02 -21.68
CA GLU A 205 -1.14 -11.20 -21.50
C GLU A 205 -0.83 -12.06 -20.26
N ALA A 206 -1.50 -11.78 -19.13
CA ALA A 206 -1.33 -12.54 -17.91
C ALA A 206 -1.63 -14.03 -18.10
N GLU A 207 -2.74 -14.37 -18.78
CA GLU A 207 -3.10 -15.77 -19.08
C GLU A 207 -2.05 -16.48 -19.94
N LYS A 208 -1.44 -15.78 -20.89
CA LYS A 208 -0.40 -16.35 -21.76
C LYS A 208 0.94 -16.55 -21.05
N LEU A 209 1.23 -15.72 -20.05
CA LEU A 209 2.52 -15.68 -19.38
C LEU A 209 2.55 -16.46 -18.06
N LYS A 210 1.42 -16.70 -17.39
CA LYS A 210 1.36 -17.26 -16.03
C LYS A 210 2.23 -18.50 -15.82
N ASP A 211 2.23 -19.46 -16.77
CA ASP A 211 2.99 -20.71 -16.65
C ASP A 211 4.50 -20.55 -16.95
N LYS A 212 4.87 -19.40 -17.50
CA LYS A 212 6.24 -19.02 -17.88
C LYS A 212 6.91 -18.08 -16.87
N ILE A 213 6.17 -17.61 -15.85
CA ILE A 213 6.71 -16.76 -14.80
C ILE A 213 7.67 -17.59 -13.92
N ASP A 214 8.84 -17.01 -13.69
CA ASP A 214 9.87 -17.49 -12.75
C ASP A 214 9.73 -16.76 -11.42
N GLU A 215 9.59 -15.43 -11.48
CA GLU A 215 9.56 -14.57 -10.29
C GLU A 215 8.63 -13.38 -10.51
N ILE A 216 7.90 -12.97 -9.46
CA ILE A 216 7.12 -11.73 -9.45
C ILE A 216 7.97 -10.68 -8.75
N LEU A 217 8.41 -9.67 -9.49
CA LEU A 217 9.29 -8.62 -8.96
C LEU A 217 8.48 -7.51 -8.26
N PHE A 218 7.35 -7.14 -8.85
CA PHE A 218 6.44 -6.12 -8.32
C PHE A 218 4.99 -6.56 -8.52
N LEU A 219 4.13 -6.41 -7.51
CA LEU A 219 2.71 -6.78 -7.60
C LEU A 219 1.85 -5.78 -8.39
N GLY A 220 2.35 -4.56 -8.58
CA GLY A 220 1.61 -3.47 -9.23
C GLY A 220 0.87 -2.59 -8.22
N ASP A 221 -0.12 -1.85 -8.71
CA ASP A 221 -0.86 -0.86 -7.93
C ASP A 221 -1.93 -1.50 -7.03
N VAL A 222 -2.13 -0.90 -5.86
CA VAL A 222 -3.35 -1.01 -5.07
C VAL A 222 -4.02 0.36 -4.97
N LEU A 223 -5.24 0.45 -5.50
CA LEU A 223 -6.06 1.65 -5.47
C LEU A 223 -6.85 1.71 -4.17
N ILE A 224 -6.58 2.71 -3.33
CA ILE A 224 -7.28 2.93 -2.06
C ILE A 224 -7.85 4.34 -2.01
N GLY A 225 -9.13 4.46 -1.63
CA GLY A 225 -9.78 5.76 -1.48
C GLY A 225 -9.25 6.54 -0.29
N PHE A 226 -9.09 7.85 -0.45
CA PHE A 226 -8.75 8.77 0.65
C PHE A 226 -9.70 8.63 1.85
N GLY A 227 -11.00 8.42 1.58
CA GLY A 227 -12.02 8.24 2.62
C GLY A 227 -11.72 7.09 3.58
N GLU A 228 -11.04 6.03 3.13
CA GLU A 228 -10.66 4.90 3.98
C GLU A 228 -9.62 5.29 5.03
N PHE A 229 -8.69 6.18 4.69
CA PHE A 229 -7.72 6.72 5.65
C PHE A 229 -8.41 7.64 6.66
N LEU A 230 -9.29 8.52 6.17
CA LEU A 230 -10.05 9.44 7.00
C LEU A 230 -10.96 8.71 8.00
N GLU A 231 -11.71 7.70 7.54
CA GLU A 231 -12.64 6.94 8.38
C GLU A 231 -11.90 6.12 9.45
N ASN A 232 -10.80 5.48 9.08
CA ASN A 232 -10.04 4.63 10.00
C ASN A 232 -9.05 5.42 10.88
N ASN A 233 -8.98 6.74 10.69
CA ASN A 233 -8.07 7.68 11.35
C ASN A 233 -6.60 7.25 11.23
N HIS A 234 -6.19 6.92 10.01
CA HIS A 234 -4.80 6.60 9.65
C HIS A 234 -4.16 7.79 8.94
N LEU A 235 -2.88 8.01 9.20
CA LEU A 235 -2.09 9.01 8.49
C LEU A 235 -1.94 8.62 7.02
N LEU A 236 -1.89 9.64 6.16
CA LEU A 236 -1.62 9.43 4.75
C LEU A 236 -0.17 8.96 4.57
N LEU A 237 -0.02 7.85 3.87
CA LEU A 237 1.25 7.39 3.35
C LEU A 237 1.63 8.21 2.09
N PRO A 238 2.92 8.36 1.79
CA PRO A 238 3.34 8.87 0.48
C PRO A 238 2.74 8.02 -0.64
N SER A 239 2.10 8.67 -1.61
CA SER A 239 1.66 8.01 -2.83
C SER A 239 2.87 7.71 -3.72
N GLY A 240 2.78 6.66 -4.55
CA GLY A 240 3.62 6.60 -5.75
C GLY A 240 3.38 7.83 -6.64
N TYR A 241 4.39 8.22 -7.42
CA TYR A 241 4.21 9.22 -8.48
C TYR A 241 3.44 8.58 -9.64
N VAL A 242 2.26 9.11 -9.93
CA VAL A 242 1.22 8.49 -10.80
C VAL A 242 0.68 9.49 -11.81
N GLU A 243 -0.02 8.99 -12.83
CA GLU A 243 -0.44 9.81 -13.98
C GLU A 243 -1.41 10.94 -13.61
N GLU A 244 -2.32 10.72 -12.66
CA GLU A 244 -3.22 11.77 -12.17
C GLU A 244 -2.47 12.93 -11.52
N TRP A 245 -1.32 12.67 -10.87
CA TRP A 245 -0.47 13.73 -10.33
C TRP A 245 0.34 14.38 -11.46
N TRP A 246 1.06 13.57 -12.26
CA TRP A 246 1.88 14.07 -13.36
C TRP A 246 1.10 14.98 -14.31
N ARG A 247 -0.15 14.63 -14.67
CA ARG A 247 -0.95 15.47 -15.57
C ARG A 247 -1.27 16.84 -14.96
N LEU A 248 -1.47 16.92 -13.64
CA LEU A 248 -1.77 18.18 -12.96
C LEU A 248 -0.54 19.08 -12.95
N GLU A 249 0.65 18.52 -12.78
CA GLU A 249 1.91 19.27 -12.90
C GLU A 249 2.12 19.77 -14.34
N VAL A 250 1.83 18.93 -15.34
CA VAL A 250 1.89 19.35 -16.75
C VAL A 250 0.88 20.46 -17.05
N LEU A 251 -0.37 20.32 -16.61
CA LEU A 251 -1.40 21.35 -16.81
C LEU A 251 -1.00 22.67 -16.17
N LYS A 252 -0.54 22.64 -14.91
CA LYS A 252 -0.03 23.81 -14.21
C LYS A 252 1.14 24.47 -14.95
N ALA A 253 2.12 23.69 -15.38
CA ALA A 253 3.26 24.22 -16.12
C ALA A 253 2.86 24.80 -17.49
N ILE A 254 1.83 24.25 -18.13
CA ILE A 254 1.26 24.82 -19.36
C ILE A 254 0.62 26.17 -19.07
N GLU A 255 -0.17 26.29 -18.00
CA GLU A 255 -0.82 27.55 -17.59
C GLU A 255 0.20 28.64 -17.23
N GLU A 256 1.30 28.28 -16.58
CA GLU A 256 2.35 29.22 -16.19
C GLU A 256 3.21 29.69 -17.37
N LYS A 257 3.53 28.80 -18.33
CA LYS A 257 4.47 29.09 -19.43
C LYS A 257 3.80 29.47 -20.75
N PHE A 258 2.54 29.10 -20.96
CA PHE A 258 1.84 29.29 -22.23
C PHE A 258 0.44 29.86 -22.02
N LYS A 259 -0.06 30.62 -23.01
CA LYS A 259 -1.41 31.20 -22.93
C LYS A 259 -2.52 30.17 -23.18
N ASN A 260 -2.20 29.10 -23.92
CA ASN A 260 -3.14 28.05 -24.27
C ASN A 260 -2.42 26.76 -24.68
N ILE A 261 -3.17 25.66 -24.68
CA ILE A 261 -2.67 24.33 -25.04
C ILE A 261 -2.11 24.24 -26.46
N ARG A 262 -2.60 25.08 -27.39
CA ARG A 262 -2.11 25.11 -28.78
C ARG A 262 -0.67 25.63 -28.87
N GLN A 263 -0.33 26.66 -28.09
CA GLN A 263 1.03 27.16 -27.99
C GLN A 263 1.97 26.14 -27.33
N ALA A 264 1.51 25.49 -26.26
CA ALA A 264 2.26 24.41 -25.61
C ALA A 264 2.53 23.26 -26.58
N ALA A 265 1.51 22.78 -27.29
CA ALA A 265 1.61 21.72 -28.30
C ALA A 265 2.67 22.06 -29.38
N LYS A 266 2.64 23.29 -29.89
CA LYS A 266 3.64 23.76 -30.86
C LYS A 266 5.07 23.76 -30.30
N SER A 267 5.25 24.22 -29.05
CA SER A 267 6.55 24.24 -28.38
C SER A 267 7.09 22.83 -28.14
N LEU A 268 6.21 21.91 -27.74
CA LEU A 268 6.50 20.51 -27.47
C LEU A 268 6.69 19.66 -28.73
N ARG A 269 6.34 20.20 -29.91
CA ARG A 269 6.30 19.46 -31.19
C ARG A 269 5.35 18.25 -31.15
N ILE A 270 4.28 18.37 -30.36
CA ILE A 270 3.20 17.37 -30.25
C ILE A 270 1.96 17.98 -30.89
N LYS A 271 1.15 17.18 -31.61
CA LYS A 271 -0.14 17.66 -32.14
C LYS A 271 -1.06 18.08 -31.00
N GLU A 272 -1.84 19.13 -31.18
CA GLU A 272 -2.71 19.66 -30.12
C GLU A 272 -3.72 18.60 -29.63
N GLU A 273 -4.32 17.85 -30.55
CA GLU A 273 -5.27 16.79 -30.25
C GLU A 273 -4.60 15.66 -29.45
N ARG A 274 -3.36 15.32 -29.82
CA ARG A 274 -2.57 14.30 -29.13
C ARG A 274 -2.23 14.72 -27.70
N LEU A 275 -1.84 15.98 -27.51
CA LEU A 275 -1.55 16.51 -26.18
C LEU A 275 -2.82 16.53 -25.30
N LYS A 276 -3.97 16.94 -25.86
CA LYS A 276 -5.27 16.87 -25.18
C LYS A 276 -5.62 15.44 -24.77
N GLU A 277 -5.48 14.47 -25.68
CA GLU A 277 -5.73 13.05 -25.40
C GLU A 277 -4.87 12.52 -24.25
N ILE A 278 -3.57 12.83 -24.24
CA ILE A 278 -2.66 12.42 -23.16
C ILE A 278 -3.11 13.00 -21.80
N LEU A 279 -3.56 14.26 -21.77
CA LEU A 279 -3.90 14.95 -20.52
C LEU A 279 -5.33 14.64 -20.02
N GLU A 280 -6.28 14.40 -20.92
CA GLU A 280 -7.67 14.11 -20.58
C GLU A 280 -7.91 12.61 -20.35
N LYS A 281 -7.29 11.75 -21.16
CA LYS A 281 -7.39 10.28 -21.07
C LYS A 281 -6.13 9.64 -20.49
N TRP A 282 -5.45 10.35 -19.58
CA TRP A 282 -4.20 9.96 -18.91
C TRP A 282 -4.18 8.54 -18.31
N TYR A 283 -5.34 8.01 -17.93
CA TYR A 283 -5.48 6.67 -17.35
C TYR A 283 -5.37 5.55 -18.40
N ASP A 284 -5.57 5.86 -19.67
CA ASP A 284 -5.61 4.91 -20.79
C ASP A 284 -4.52 5.22 -21.83
N ILE A 285 -4.38 6.51 -22.19
CA ILE A 285 -3.44 6.97 -23.21
C ILE A 285 -2.15 7.45 -22.55
N LYS A 286 -1.05 6.76 -22.84
CA LYS A 286 0.30 7.15 -22.41
C LYS A 286 1.03 7.91 -23.53
N PRO A 287 1.84 8.93 -23.20
CA PRO A 287 2.77 9.51 -24.16
C PRO A 287 3.82 8.46 -24.55
N THR A 288 4.40 8.60 -25.73
CA THR A 288 5.62 7.87 -26.09
C THR A 288 6.81 8.36 -25.25
N ALA A 289 7.88 7.56 -25.16
CA ALA A 289 9.08 7.96 -24.42
C ALA A 289 9.65 9.30 -24.91
N ARG A 290 9.61 9.56 -26.23
CA ARG A 290 10.05 10.83 -26.81
C ARG A 290 9.15 11.98 -26.39
N GLU A 291 7.82 11.82 -26.47
CA GLU A 291 6.86 12.82 -26.01
C GLU A 291 7.06 13.12 -24.52
N ALA A 292 7.23 12.10 -23.68
CA ALA A 292 7.44 12.26 -22.24
C ALA A 292 8.72 13.07 -21.91
N ILE A 293 9.81 12.81 -22.63
CA ILE A 293 11.08 13.54 -22.47
C ILE A 293 10.92 15.01 -22.90
N GLU A 294 10.28 15.26 -24.05
CA GLU A 294 10.05 16.64 -24.53
C GLU A 294 9.17 17.43 -23.57
N ILE A 295 8.10 16.82 -23.04
CA ILE A 295 7.25 17.43 -22.01
C ILE A 295 8.07 17.79 -20.78
N SER A 296 8.85 16.84 -20.25
CA SER A 296 9.67 17.05 -19.06
C SER A 296 10.68 18.20 -19.25
N LEU A 297 11.46 18.17 -20.34
CA LEU A 297 12.50 19.17 -20.60
C LEU A 297 11.96 20.57 -20.90
N LYS A 298 10.85 20.68 -21.64
CA LYS A 298 10.29 21.99 -22.03
C LYS A 298 9.46 22.62 -20.92
N LEU A 299 8.71 21.80 -20.18
CA LEU A 299 7.83 22.28 -19.12
C LEU A 299 8.49 22.30 -17.75
N ASP A 300 9.68 21.73 -17.60
CA ASP A 300 10.37 21.60 -16.31
C ASP A 300 9.51 20.87 -15.28
N VAL A 301 8.95 19.73 -15.71
CA VAL A 301 8.15 18.83 -14.89
C VAL A 301 8.83 17.47 -14.83
N PRO A 302 8.57 16.64 -13.80
CA PRO A 302 9.13 15.30 -13.73
C PRO A 302 8.77 14.44 -14.95
N LEU A 303 9.60 13.43 -15.22
CA LEU A 303 9.34 12.47 -16.28
C LEU A 303 8.03 11.72 -16.02
N HIS A 304 7.29 11.42 -17.10
CA HIS A 304 6.03 10.68 -17.00
C HIS A 304 6.23 9.36 -16.24
N PRO A 305 5.38 9.03 -15.23
CA PRO A 305 5.60 7.94 -14.28
C PRO A 305 5.71 6.56 -14.93
N TYR A 306 5.02 6.32 -16.05
CA TYR A 306 5.19 5.08 -16.83
C TYR A 306 6.63 4.81 -17.27
N TYR A 307 7.47 5.85 -17.45
CA TYR A 307 8.88 5.72 -17.81
C TYR A 307 9.83 5.92 -16.62
N THR A 308 9.28 6.05 -15.42
CA THR A 308 10.05 6.20 -14.18
C THR A 308 10.21 4.82 -13.54
N TYR A 309 11.44 4.31 -13.55
CA TYR A 309 11.76 3.02 -12.91
C TYR A 309 11.82 3.18 -11.38
N HIS A 310 11.88 2.04 -10.69
CA HIS A 310 11.99 1.94 -9.23
C HIS A 310 13.41 2.29 -8.74
N TRP A 311 13.88 3.49 -9.07
CA TRP A 311 15.22 3.98 -8.74
C TRP A 311 15.49 4.04 -7.23
N SER A 312 14.46 4.12 -6.39
CA SER A 312 14.57 4.06 -4.93
C SER A 312 15.00 2.70 -4.39
N GLU A 313 14.87 1.64 -5.20
CA GLU A 313 15.11 0.25 -4.80
C GLU A 313 16.50 -0.25 -5.17
N ILE A 314 17.36 0.63 -5.69
CA ILE A 314 18.75 0.31 -6.03
C ILE A 314 19.69 1.33 -5.40
N SER A 315 20.89 0.89 -5.01
CA SER A 315 21.86 1.80 -4.42
C SER A 315 22.53 2.66 -5.49
N GLY A 316 23.07 3.82 -5.09
CA GLY A 316 23.87 4.64 -6.01
C GLY A 316 25.09 3.90 -6.58
N GLY A 317 25.66 2.96 -5.81
CA GLY A 317 26.74 2.09 -6.28
C GLY A 317 26.29 1.13 -7.38
N ASP A 318 25.11 0.54 -7.27
CA ASP A 318 24.53 -0.34 -8.30
C ASP A 318 24.24 0.43 -9.59
N VAL A 319 23.74 1.67 -9.46
CA VAL A 319 23.51 2.55 -10.60
C VAL A 319 24.82 2.86 -11.32
N GLN A 320 25.88 3.18 -10.57
CA GLN A 320 27.20 3.45 -11.14
C GLN A 320 27.76 2.21 -11.84
N LEU A 321 27.64 1.03 -11.24
CA LEU A 321 28.06 -0.24 -11.83
C LEU A 321 27.36 -0.48 -13.18
N LEU A 322 26.04 -0.24 -13.23
CA LEU A 322 25.26 -0.36 -14.46
C LEU A 322 25.71 0.65 -15.52
N ALA A 323 25.98 1.89 -15.12
CA ALA A 323 26.46 2.95 -16.02
C ALA A 323 27.81 2.57 -16.64
N ASP A 324 28.78 2.14 -15.83
CA ASP A 324 30.10 1.71 -16.27
C ASP A 324 30.02 0.51 -17.23
N TRP A 325 29.11 -0.42 -16.95
CA TRP A 325 28.87 -1.59 -17.81
C TRP A 325 28.29 -1.18 -19.18
N LEU A 326 27.31 -0.28 -19.19
CA LEU A 326 26.71 0.24 -20.43
C LEU A 326 27.72 1.00 -21.29
N GLU A 327 28.58 1.80 -20.67
CA GLU A 327 29.62 2.54 -21.38
C GLU A 327 30.62 1.58 -22.07
N LYS A 328 31.10 0.57 -21.34
CA LYS A 328 31.98 -0.47 -21.89
C LYS A 328 31.31 -1.23 -23.04
N TYR A 329 30.03 -1.55 -22.90
CA TYR A 329 29.27 -2.23 -23.93
C TYR A 329 29.12 -1.38 -25.21
N GLU A 330 28.80 -0.08 -25.08
CA GLU A 330 28.73 0.81 -26.23
C GLU A 330 30.06 0.94 -26.97
N ILE A 331 31.16 1.02 -26.23
CA ILE A 331 32.52 1.07 -26.80
C ILE A 331 32.81 -0.21 -27.60
N ASN A 332 32.49 -1.38 -27.06
CA ASN A 332 32.71 -2.65 -27.74
C ASN A 332 31.83 -2.80 -28.98
N LYS A 333 30.56 -2.39 -28.91
CA LYS A 333 29.64 -2.39 -30.07
C LYS A 333 30.10 -1.44 -31.18
N LYS A 334 30.68 -0.29 -30.84
CA LYS A 334 31.30 0.64 -31.80
C LYS A 334 32.55 0.02 -32.45
N LYS A 335 33.39 -0.69 -31.68
CA LYS A 335 34.56 -1.42 -32.22
C LYS A 335 34.16 -2.54 -33.19
N GLU A 336 33.17 -3.36 -32.84
CA GLU A 336 32.67 -4.43 -33.71
C GLU A 336 32.07 -3.88 -35.03
N ARG A 337 31.32 -2.78 -34.97
CA ARG A 337 30.81 -2.10 -36.18
C ARG A 337 31.93 -1.55 -37.06
N ASN A 338 33.00 -1.03 -36.46
CA ASN A 338 34.16 -0.53 -37.21
C ASN A 338 34.99 -1.67 -37.84
N CYS A 339 35.10 -2.83 -37.17
CA CYS A 339 35.76 -4.03 -37.72
C CYS A 339 34.94 -4.70 -38.84
N MET A 340 33.61 -4.70 -38.77
CA MET A 340 32.76 -5.19 -39.87
C MET A 340 32.66 -4.20 -41.04
N GLY A 341 32.81 -2.90 -40.78
CA GLY A 341 32.84 -1.85 -41.81
C GLY A 341 34.13 -1.83 -42.64
N SER A 342 35.26 -2.28 -42.09
CA SER A 342 36.54 -2.39 -42.82
C SER A 342 36.62 -3.61 -43.73
N HIS A 343 35.87 -4.69 -43.46
CA HIS A 343 35.80 -5.88 -44.32
C HIS A 343 34.90 -5.72 -45.56
N ARG A 344 34.09 -4.65 -45.65
CA ARG A 344 33.23 -4.37 -46.84
C ARG A 344 33.82 -3.35 -47.82
N LYS A 345 35.02 -2.82 -47.56
CA LYS A 345 35.72 -1.88 -48.46
C LYS A 345 36.92 -2.50 -49.19
N GLY A 346 37.12 -3.81 -49.06
CA GLY A 346 38.11 -4.58 -49.80
C GLY A 346 37.43 -5.73 -50.54
N ASN A 347 36.77 -5.42 -51.65
CA ASN A 347 36.52 -6.31 -52.79
C ASN A 347 36.15 -5.47 -53.99
#